data_AF-A0A2K6L6C6-F1
#
_entry.id   AF-A0A2K6L6C6-F1
#
_cell.length_a   1.000
_cell.length_b   1.000
_cell.length_c   1.000
_cell.angle_alpha   90.00
_cell.angle_beta   90.00
_cell.angle_gamma   90.00
#
_symmetry.space_group_name_H-M   'P 1'
#
loop_
_entity.id
_entity.type
_entity.pdbx_description
1 polymer ?
#
loop_
_entity_poly.entity_id
_entity_poly.type
_entity_poly.pdbx_seq_one_letter_code
_entity_poly.pdbx_strand_id
1 'polypeptide(L)'
;MGAAVTQNRAEREIGNKKPSPAPRHPYTYSLLSERISFYPEIKGEIARKDDKLLSFLKYVYVDSKDPLSSVQVKTTETRQEPKEFRLPKGHHFDMINIKSIPKGKISIVETLTLFMQEYHLEQKEVNSLLKYFVIFEVKIFPPEDQKAIQSK
;
A
#
# COMPACT_ATOMS: atom_id res chain seq x y z
N MET A 1 -17.13 20.44 -41.79
CA MET A 1 -16.38 19.17 -41.69
C MET A 1 -15.21 19.42 -40.74
N GLY A 2 -15.40 19.19 -39.43
CA GLY A 2 -14.42 19.55 -38.40
C GLY A 2 -13.49 18.37 -38.17
N ALA A 3 -12.20 18.54 -38.50
CA ALA A 3 -11.18 17.54 -38.20
C ALA A 3 -10.96 17.51 -36.68
N ALA A 4 -11.26 16.38 -36.05
CA ALA A 4 -10.90 16.13 -34.66
C ALA A 4 -9.38 15.99 -34.59
N VAL A 5 -8.70 17.04 -34.09
CA VAL A 5 -7.26 17.00 -33.85
C VAL A 5 -7.02 16.14 -32.62
N THR A 6 -6.71 14.87 -32.81
CA THR A 6 -6.23 13.97 -31.75
C THR A 6 -4.79 14.33 -31.40
N GLN A 7 -4.61 15.45 -30.69
CA GLN A 7 -3.30 15.86 -30.19
C GLN A 7 -2.86 14.94 -29.05
N ASN A 8 -1.62 14.47 -29.12
CA ASN A 8 -1.07 13.47 -28.22
C ASN A 8 -0.99 14.02 -26.78
N ARG A 9 -1.65 13.37 -25.81
CA ARG A 9 -1.75 13.87 -24.42
C ARG A 9 -0.38 14.14 -23.81
N ALA A 10 0.61 13.29 -24.11
CA ALA A 10 1.98 13.46 -23.64
C ALA A 10 2.58 14.82 -24.04
N GLU A 11 2.44 15.23 -25.30
CA GLU A 11 2.95 16.51 -25.81
C GLU A 11 2.30 17.70 -25.11
N ARG A 12 1.01 17.59 -24.81
CA ARG A 12 0.28 18.61 -24.05
C ARG A 12 0.77 18.70 -22.61
N GLU A 13 1.00 17.57 -21.94
CA GLU A 13 1.43 17.54 -20.54
C GLU A 13 2.89 17.99 -20.36
N ILE A 14 3.81 17.63 -21.26
CA ILE A 14 5.22 18.05 -21.16
C ILE A 14 5.44 19.53 -21.47
N GLY A 15 4.55 20.15 -22.26
CA GLY A 15 4.58 21.58 -22.56
C GLY A 15 4.05 22.47 -21.44
N ASN A 16 3.33 21.89 -20.47
CA ASN A 16 2.82 22.61 -19.32
C ASN A 16 3.95 23.03 -18.38
N LYS A 17 3.74 24.15 -17.66
CA LYS A 17 4.67 24.57 -16.59
C LYS A 17 4.71 23.50 -15.50
N LYS A 18 5.90 23.29 -14.91
CA LYS A 18 6.04 22.36 -13.78
C LYS A 18 5.08 22.75 -12.65
N PRO A 19 4.39 21.77 -12.02
CA PRO A 19 3.53 22.06 -10.89
C PRO A 19 4.34 22.61 -9.71
N SER A 20 3.68 23.41 -8.86
CA SER A 20 4.30 23.86 -7.61
C SER A 20 4.63 22.65 -6.73
N PRO A 21 5.78 22.66 -6.03
CA PRO A 21 6.11 21.62 -5.06
C PRO A 21 5.01 21.49 -3.99
N ALA A 22 4.81 20.27 -3.51
CA ALA A 22 3.86 20.02 -2.42
C ALA A 22 4.26 20.81 -1.14
N PRO A 23 3.26 21.23 -0.33
CA PRO A 23 3.54 21.88 0.95
C PRO A 23 4.42 21.01 1.84
N ARG A 24 5.40 21.63 2.51
CA ARG A 24 6.31 20.95 3.44
C ARG A 24 5.98 21.32 4.88
N HIS A 25 6.21 20.39 5.80
CA HIS A 25 6.06 20.63 7.22
C HIS A 25 7.04 21.73 7.69
N PRO A 26 6.63 22.65 8.59
CA PRO A 26 7.45 23.80 9.00
C PRO A 26 8.82 23.39 9.58
N TYR A 27 8.87 22.31 10.36
CA TYR A 27 10.14 21.78 10.90
C TYR A 27 11.14 21.36 9.81
N THR A 28 10.64 20.74 8.74
CA THR A 28 11.51 20.33 7.61
C THR A 28 12.00 21.55 6.85
N TYR A 29 11.18 22.60 6.73
CA TYR A 29 11.57 23.84 6.11
C TYR A 29 12.69 24.55 6.89
N SER A 30 12.57 24.65 8.22
CA SER A 30 13.58 25.29 9.05
C SER A 30 14.93 24.59 8.97
N LEU A 31 14.98 23.26 9.08
CA LEU A 31 16.21 22.49 8.97
C LEU A 31 16.91 22.67 7.61
N LEU A 32 16.13 22.69 6.53
CA LEU A 32 16.69 22.91 5.19
C LEU A 32 17.22 24.33 5.04
N SER A 33 16.49 25.33 5.53
CA SER A 33 16.93 26.73 5.46
C SER A 33 18.22 26.99 6.24
N GLU A 34 18.35 26.39 7.44
CA GLU A 34 19.55 26.47 8.26
C GLU A 34 20.75 25.82 7.56
N ARG A 35 20.58 24.59 7.04
CA ARG A 35 21.63 23.88 6.32
C ARG A 35 22.10 24.62 5.06
N ILE A 36 21.16 25.23 4.34
CA ILE A 36 21.45 26.07 3.17
C ILE A 36 22.18 27.35 3.58
N SER A 37 21.91 27.89 4.77
CA SER A 37 22.62 29.06 5.28
C SER A 37 24.09 28.75 5.58
N PHE A 38 24.39 27.54 6.06
CA PHE A 38 25.76 27.11 6.33
C PHE A 38 26.57 26.83 5.06
N TYR A 39 25.90 26.46 3.96
CA TYR A 39 26.54 26.10 2.69
C TYR A 39 25.79 26.72 1.50
N PRO A 40 25.99 28.01 1.21
CA PRO A 40 25.27 28.70 0.16
C PRO A 40 25.56 28.16 -1.25
N GLU A 41 26.70 27.51 -1.46
CA GLU A 41 27.14 26.93 -2.73
C GLU A 41 26.21 25.81 -3.20
N ILE A 42 25.60 25.08 -2.25
CA ILE A 42 24.69 23.96 -2.52
C ILE A 42 23.49 24.40 -3.37
N LYS A 43 22.97 25.62 -3.17
CA LYS A 43 21.87 26.15 -3.98
C LYS A 43 22.26 26.24 -5.46
N GLY A 44 23.47 26.71 -5.74
CA GLY A 44 24.00 26.83 -7.10
C GLY A 44 24.32 25.47 -7.71
N GLU A 45 24.77 24.50 -6.92
CA GLU A 45 25.02 23.13 -7.38
C GLU A 45 23.74 22.39 -7.74
N ILE A 46 22.70 22.44 -6.91
CA ILE A 46 21.40 21.78 -7.20
C ILE A 46 20.69 22.39 -8.41
N ALA A 47 20.85 23.70 -8.65
CA ALA A 47 20.24 24.37 -9.80
C ALA A 47 20.98 24.08 -11.12
N ARG A 48 22.27 23.70 -11.05
CA ARG A 48 23.08 23.39 -12.23
C ARG A 48 22.75 22.00 -12.76
N LYS A 49 22.90 21.83 -14.07
CA LYS A 49 22.79 20.52 -14.72
C LYS A 49 24.08 19.73 -14.48
N ASP A 50 23.94 18.43 -14.23
CA ASP A 50 25.07 17.50 -14.21
C ASP A 50 25.34 17.01 -15.63
N ASP A 51 26.42 17.50 -16.24
CA ASP A 51 26.79 17.16 -17.62
C ASP A 51 27.23 15.70 -17.76
N LYS A 52 27.78 15.10 -16.71
CA LYS A 52 28.18 13.69 -16.69
C LYS A 52 26.94 12.81 -16.71
N LEU A 53 25.95 13.10 -15.85
CA LEU A 53 24.67 12.39 -15.87
C LEU A 53 23.95 12.57 -17.22
N LEU A 54 23.97 13.80 -17.77
CA LEU A 54 23.40 14.07 -19.08
C LEU A 54 24.05 13.22 -20.18
N SER A 55 25.36 13.03 -20.14
CA SER A 55 26.07 12.17 -21.09
C SER A 55 25.60 10.73 -21.03
N PHE A 56 25.37 10.17 -19.83
CA PHE A 56 24.88 8.81 -19.66
C PHE A 56 23.44 8.64 -20.14
N LEU A 57 22.57 9.61 -19.81
CA LEU A 57 21.15 9.56 -20.20
C LEU A 57 20.94 9.63 -21.72
N LYS A 58 21.87 10.22 -22.49
CA LYS A 58 21.83 10.20 -23.96
C LYS A 58 21.88 8.77 -24.54
N TYR A 59 22.52 7.84 -23.85
CA TYR A 59 22.65 6.45 -24.29
C TYR A 59 21.54 5.53 -23.77
N VAL A 60 20.65 6.04 -22.91
CA VAL A 60 19.52 5.27 -22.36
C VAL A 60 18.32 5.43 -23.29
N TYR A 61 17.93 4.34 -23.94
CA TYR A 61 16.71 4.26 -24.73
C TYR A 61 15.71 3.34 -24.02
N VAL A 62 14.47 3.80 -23.88
CA VAL A 62 13.38 3.00 -23.32
C VAL A 62 12.44 2.61 -24.46
N ASP A 63 12.37 1.32 -24.75
CA ASP A 63 11.33 0.78 -25.63
C ASP A 63 10.08 0.51 -24.79
N SER A 64 9.15 1.48 -24.79
CA SER A 64 7.85 1.32 -24.14
C SER A 64 6.95 0.50 -25.05
N LYS A 65 6.79 -0.79 -24.73
CA LYS A 65 5.70 -1.59 -25.30
C LYS A 65 4.45 -1.34 -24.49
N ASP A 66 3.39 -0.84 -25.13
CA ASP A 66 2.08 -0.83 -24.50
C ASP A 66 1.71 -2.28 -24.14
N PRO A 67 1.16 -2.51 -22.93
CA PRO A 67 0.62 -3.82 -22.62
C PRO A 67 -0.41 -4.14 -23.69
N LEU A 68 -0.22 -5.27 -24.40
CA LEU A 68 -1.20 -5.75 -25.38
C LEU A 68 -2.55 -5.74 -24.69
N SER A 69 -3.47 -4.91 -25.18
CA SER A 69 -4.82 -4.83 -24.64
C SER A 69 -5.42 -6.22 -24.76
N SER A 70 -5.49 -6.97 -23.67
CA SER A 70 -6.14 -8.27 -23.62
C SER A 70 -7.65 -8.05 -23.64
N VAL A 71 -8.17 -7.58 -24.77
CA VAL A 71 -9.59 -7.62 -25.07
C VAL A 71 -9.89 -9.02 -25.55
N GLN A 72 -10.00 -9.95 -24.59
CA GLN A 72 -10.96 -11.06 -24.61
C GLN A 72 -11.29 -11.42 -23.16
N VAL A 73 -12.20 -10.66 -22.53
CA VAL A 73 -13.05 -11.25 -21.49
C VAL A 73 -14.24 -11.84 -22.23
N LYS A 74 -14.04 -13.05 -22.76
CA LYS A 74 -15.17 -13.96 -22.92
C LYS A 74 -15.54 -14.38 -21.50
N THR A 75 -16.79 -14.12 -21.15
CA THR A 75 -17.46 -14.64 -19.96
C THR A 75 -17.22 -16.15 -19.85
N THR A 76 -16.37 -16.56 -18.91
CA THR A 76 -16.54 -17.74 -18.05
C THR A 76 -15.36 -17.85 -17.08
N GLU A 77 -15.73 -17.92 -15.79
CA GLU A 77 -14.95 -18.48 -14.69
C GLU A 77 -13.60 -17.83 -14.38
N THR A 78 -13.64 -16.94 -13.39
CA THR A 78 -12.51 -16.59 -12.55
C THR A 78 -11.82 -17.87 -12.07
N ARG A 79 -10.81 -18.35 -12.78
CA ARG A 79 -9.78 -19.22 -12.19
C ARG A 79 -9.04 -18.39 -11.15
N GLN A 80 -9.63 -18.28 -9.96
CA GLN A 80 -8.89 -17.86 -8.79
C GLN A 80 -7.77 -18.89 -8.64
N GLU A 81 -6.51 -18.43 -8.64
CA GLU A 81 -5.41 -19.25 -8.16
C GLU A 81 -5.85 -19.92 -6.84
N PRO A 82 -5.51 -21.20 -6.61
CA PRO A 82 -5.80 -21.84 -5.35
C PRO A 82 -5.11 -21.01 -4.26
N LYS A 83 -5.90 -20.19 -3.56
CA LYS A 83 -5.44 -19.43 -2.40
C LYS A 83 -5.03 -20.48 -1.39
N GLU A 84 -3.73 -20.73 -1.29
CA GLU A 84 -3.20 -21.62 -0.28
C GLU A 84 -3.52 -21.02 1.08
N PHE A 85 -4.42 -21.67 1.80
CA PHE A 85 -4.76 -21.31 3.16
C PHE A 85 -4.12 -22.31 4.12
N ARG A 86 -3.67 -21.81 5.27
CA ARG A 86 -3.20 -22.63 6.39
C ARG A 86 -4.08 -22.43 7.61
N LEU A 87 -4.12 -23.43 8.48
CA LEU A 87 -4.72 -23.30 9.80
C LEU A 87 -3.80 -22.44 10.71
N PRO A 88 -4.38 -21.66 11.63
CA PRO A 88 -3.61 -20.99 12.68
C PRO A 88 -2.83 -22.01 13.52
N LYS A 89 -1.60 -21.69 13.91
CA LYS A 89 -0.81 -22.53 14.84
C LYS A 89 -1.04 -22.07 16.28
N GLY A 90 -1.55 -22.95 17.16
CA GLY A 90 -1.69 -22.71 18.61
C GLY A 90 -2.90 -23.42 19.24
N HIS A 91 -2.82 -23.78 20.53
CA HIS A 91 -3.84 -24.58 21.25
C HIS A 91 -4.73 -23.76 22.21
N HIS A 92 -4.61 -22.43 22.25
CA HIS A 92 -5.20 -21.63 23.34
C HIS A 92 -6.28 -20.60 22.94
N PHE A 93 -6.68 -20.53 21.67
CA PHE A 93 -7.59 -19.47 21.22
C PHE A 93 -8.75 -19.98 20.34
N ASP A 94 -9.22 -21.20 20.61
CA ASP A 94 -10.39 -21.81 19.98
C ASP A 94 -11.68 -20.96 20.10
N MET A 95 -11.68 -19.94 20.95
CA MET A 95 -12.76 -18.96 21.08
C MET A 95 -12.89 -17.99 19.89
N ILE A 96 -11.82 -17.75 19.12
CA ILE A 96 -11.88 -16.91 17.92
C ILE A 96 -11.81 -17.83 16.70
N ASN A 97 -12.95 -18.12 16.09
CA ASN A 97 -13.13 -19.08 15.00
C ASN A 97 -12.45 -18.65 13.67
N ILE A 98 -11.13 -18.54 13.67
CA ILE A 98 -10.32 -18.22 12.48
C ILE A 98 -10.13 -19.52 11.69
N LYS A 99 -11.00 -19.75 10.70
CA LYS A 99 -11.02 -20.99 9.92
C LYS A 99 -9.88 -21.15 8.91
N SER A 100 -9.28 -20.05 8.43
CA SER A 100 -8.24 -20.10 7.39
C SER A 100 -7.42 -18.80 7.33
N ILE A 101 -6.11 -18.91 7.15
CA ILE A 101 -5.19 -17.78 6.97
C ILE A 101 -4.57 -17.87 5.56
N PRO A 102 -4.72 -16.84 4.71
CA PRO A 102 -4.10 -16.84 3.38
C PRO A 102 -2.58 -16.87 3.46
N LYS A 103 -1.93 -17.49 2.46
CA LYS A 103 -0.47 -17.45 2.31
C LYS A 103 0.06 -16.01 2.29
N GLY A 104 1.15 -15.77 3.03
CA GLY A 104 1.75 -14.43 3.20
C GLY A 104 1.02 -13.51 4.19
N LYS A 105 -0.07 -13.97 4.81
CA LYS A 105 -0.72 -13.28 5.93
C LYS A 105 -0.47 -14.05 7.23
N ILE A 106 -0.56 -13.32 8.34
CA ILE A 106 -0.40 -13.84 9.70
C ILE A 106 -1.57 -13.36 10.56
N SER A 107 -2.09 -14.21 11.43
CA SER A 107 -3.18 -13.82 12.35
C SER A 107 -2.65 -12.89 13.45
N ILE A 108 -3.53 -12.07 14.02
CA ILE A 108 -3.21 -11.24 15.20
C ILE A 108 -2.71 -12.14 16.35
N VAL A 109 -3.29 -13.33 16.53
CA VAL A 109 -2.88 -14.30 17.56
C VAL A 109 -1.44 -14.77 17.34
N GLU A 110 -1.09 -15.11 16.09
CA GLU A 110 0.25 -15.56 15.75
C GLU A 110 1.26 -14.42 15.85
N THR A 111 0.85 -13.20 15.50
CA THR A 111 1.64 -11.99 15.64
C THR A 111 1.97 -11.71 17.11
N LEU A 112 0.97 -11.78 17.99
CA LEU A 112 1.17 -11.59 19.43
C LEU A 112 2.01 -12.71 20.04
N THR A 113 1.81 -13.95 19.61
CA THR A 113 2.63 -15.09 20.04
C THR A 113 4.10 -14.88 19.66
N LEU A 114 4.35 -14.41 18.44
CA LEU A 114 5.70 -14.08 17.98
C LEU A 114 6.30 -12.94 18.80
N PHE A 115 5.55 -11.86 19.06
CA PHE A 115 6.01 -10.76 19.90
C PHE A 115 6.33 -11.21 21.34
N MET A 116 5.51 -12.09 21.93
CA MET A 116 5.78 -12.65 23.26
C MET A 116 7.10 -13.44 23.28
N GLN A 117 7.38 -14.23 22.23
CA GLN A 117 8.63 -14.98 22.14
C GLN A 117 9.84 -14.08 21.89
N GLU A 118 9.75 -13.16 20.93
CA GLU A 118 10.87 -12.33 20.47
C GLU A 118 11.23 -11.23 21.49
N TYR A 119 10.25 -10.64 22.15
CA TYR A 119 10.44 -9.48 23.03
C TYR A 119 10.14 -9.78 24.51
N HIS A 120 9.80 -11.02 24.85
CA HIS A 120 9.51 -11.45 26.24
C HIS A 120 8.44 -10.58 26.91
N LEU A 121 7.42 -10.14 26.14
CA LEU A 121 6.34 -9.33 26.69
C LEU A 121 5.60 -10.10 27.78
N GLU A 122 5.33 -9.40 28.88
CA GLU A 122 4.44 -9.91 29.91
C GLU A 122 2.98 -9.94 29.42
N GLN A 123 2.18 -10.86 29.95
CA GLN A 123 0.75 -10.98 29.61
C GLN A 123 -0.02 -9.65 29.78
N LYS A 124 0.42 -8.83 30.75
CA LYS A 124 -0.14 -7.50 31.02
C LYS A 124 0.07 -6.51 29.87
N GLU A 125 1.24 -6.56 29.25
CA GLU A 125 1.60 -5.70 28.12
C GLU A 125 0.86 -6.13 26.85
N VAL A 126 0.73 -7.44 26.63
CA VAL A 126 -0.10 -8.00 25.54
C VAL A 126 -1.56 -7.55 25.67
N ASN A 127 -2.13 -7.60 26.87
CA ASN A 127 -3.50 -7.12 27.14
C ASN A 127 -3.63 -5.59 26.93
N SER A 128 -2.60 -4.83 27.28
CA SER A 128 -2.57 -3.37 27.07
C SER A 128 -2.51 -3.04 25.57
N LEU A 129 -1.74 -3.80 24.80
CA LEU A 129 -1.62 -3.67 23.35
C LEU A 129 -2.94 -4.02 22.66
N LEU A 130 -3.57 -5.12 23.06
CA LEU A 130 -4.90 -5.51 22.58
C LEU A 130 -5.91 -4.38 22.85
N LYS A 131 -5.97 -3.84 24.07
CA LYS A 131 -6.87 -2.74 24.43
C LYS A 131 -6.62 -1.49 23.58
N TYR A 132 -5.36 -1.17 23.25
CA TYR A 132 -5.02 -0.03 22.40
C TYR A 132 -5.49 -0.19 20.94
N PHE A 133 -5.37 -1.41 20.39
CA PHE A 133 -5.76 -1.71 19.00
C PHE A 133 -7.22 -2.11 18.81
N VAL A 134 -7.99 -2.29 19.88
CA VAL A 134 -9.45 -2.47 19.79
C VAL A 134 -10.09 -1.13 19.44
N ILE A 135 -10.13 -0.83 18.14
CA ILE A 135 -10.77 0.38 17.60
C ILE A 135 -12.30 0.24 17.63
N PHE A 136 -12.83 -0.99 17.68
CA PHE A 136 -14.27 -1.26 17.67
C PHE A 136 -14.64 -2.43 18.59
N GLU A 137 -15.71 -2.26 19.36
CA GLU A 137 -16.35 -3.33 20.12
C GLU A 137 -17.20 -4.19 19.15
N VAL A 138 -16.72 -5.38 18.82
CA VAL A 138 -17.47 -6.30 17.95
C VAL A 138 -18.54 -7.01 18.78
N LYS A 139 -19.78 -6.49 18.73
CA LYS A 139 -20.94 -7.19 19.26
C LYS A 139 -21.39 -8.24 18.25
N ILE A 140 -21.03 -9.51 18.50
CA ILE A 140 -21.52 -10.63 17.72
C ILE A 140 -22.92 -10.96 18.25
N PHE A 141 -23.95 -10.57 17.51
CA PHE A 141 -25.31 -11.00 17.80
C PHE A 141 -25.44 -12.49 17.44
N PRO A 142 -26.05 -13.32 18.30
CA PRO A 142 -26.37 -14.68 17.93
C PRO A 142 -27.27 -14.64 16.68
N PRO A 143 -27.11 -15.58 15.73
CA PRO A 143 -28.04 -15.69 14.63
C PRO A 143 -29.44 -15.93 15.23
N GLU A 144 -30.39 -15.05 14.93
CA GLU A 144 -31.80 -15.32 15.24
C GLU A 144 -32.18 -16.66 14.65
N ASP A 145 -32.79 -17.52 15.46
CA ASP A 145 -33.36 -18.79 15.04
C ASP A 145 -34.30 -18.52 13.85
N GLN A 146 -33.80 -18.76 12.63
CA GLN A 146 -34.59 -18.72 11.42
C GLN A 146 -35.62 -19.85 11.53
N LYS A 147 -36.81 -19.54 12.05
CA LYS A 147 -37.96 -20.43 11.94
C LYS A 147 -38.23 -20.60 10.45
N ALA A 148 -37.96 -21.81 9.97
CA ALA A 148 -38.24 -22.22 8.61
C ALA A 148 -39.70 -21.91 8.26
N ILE A 149 -39.91 -21.09 7.23
CA ILE A 149 -41.22 -20.90 6.62
C ILE A 149 -41.57 -22.22 5.95
N GLN A 150 -42.52 -22.97 6.51
CA GLN A 150 -43.07 -24.15 5.83
C GLN A 150 -43.87 -23.70 4.62
N SER A 151 -43.50 -24.17 3.43
CA SER A 151 -44.32 -24.00 2.22
C SER A 151 -45.55 -24.89 2.32
N LYS A 152 -46.72 -24.31 2.10
CA LYS A 152 -48.00 -25.02 1.99
C LYS A 152 -48.21 -25.54 0.58
#